data_AF-A0A8J8DNU1-F1
#
_entry.id   AF-A0A8J8DNU1-F1
#
_cell.length_a   1.000
_cell.length_b   1.000
_cell.length_c   1.000
_cell.angle_alpha   90.00
_cell.angle_beta   90.00
_cell.angle_gamma   90.00
#
_symmetry.space_group_name_H-M   'P 1'
#
loop_
_entity.id
_entity.type
_entity.pdbx_description
1 polymer ?
#
loop_
_entity_poly.entity_id
_entity_poly.type
_entity_poly.pdbx_seq_one_letter_code
_entity_poly.pdbx_strand_id
1 'polypeptide(L)'
;MWDTSKDYRLLVAEKAVELFLKTVEGAKFKGKWDKKKAIQLAKEMIPELQAMRYSYLEPSELIETPQMKELVKKAQGIIEALGGEEWYIKFLELADRHEKEKLEESVAKIRFFLNTIMGLNKRLKLGKINDPVIAVDIRVGEVMSAGKHPNADKLLVCNVNLGDRAITVVTNDLSVKEGHKVAVALLPPANFRGITSEGMFLGAGEGVLKDVKGDLGGLPKGIPLEAFKETRNLVEAFLKG
;
A
#
# COMPACT_ATOMS: atom_id res chain seq x y z
N MET A 1 -25.17 0.12 14.91
CA MET A 1 -24.85 -1.14 14.23
C MET A 1 -24.15 -0.78 12.94
N TRP A 2 -22.89 -1.16 12.84
CA TRP A 2 -22.04 -0.88 11.68
C TRP A 2 -22.06 -2.09 10.75
N ASP A 3 -22.32 -1.88 9.46
CA ASP A 3 -22.30 -2.97 8.48
C ASP A 3 -20.85 -3.29 8.08
N THR A 4 -20.18 -4.08 8.94
CA THR A 4 -18.77 -4.49 8.77
C THR A 4 -18.53 -5.24 7.45
N SER A 5 -19.57 -5.82 6.85
CA SER A 5 -19.44 -6.61 5.62
C SER A 5 -19.11 -5.73 4.40
N LYS A 6 -19.46 -4.44 4.50
CA LYS A 6 -19.24 -3.39 3.49
C LYS A 6 -18.14 -2.41 3.87
N ASP A 7 -17.42 -2.64 4.97
CA ASP A 7 -16.34 -1.74 5.40
C ASP A 7 -15.16 -1.82 4.43
N TYR A 8 -14.90 -0.73 3.70
CA TYR A 8 -13.82 -0.68 2.70
C TYR A 8 -12.45 -1.02 3.30
N ARG A 9 -12.20 -0.71 4.58
CA ARG A 9 -10.92 -0.99 5.24
C ARG A 9 -10.69 -2.51 5.39
N LEU A 10 -11.75 -3.24 5.76
CA LEU A 10 -11.73 -4.70 5.86
C LEU A 10 -11.70 -5.37 4.49
N LEU A 11 -12.47 -4.85 3.53
CA LEU A 11 -12.47 -5.34 2.14
C LEU A 11 -11.08 -5.21 1.50
N VAL A 12 -10.40 -4.06 1.67
CA VAL A 12 -9.04 -3.86 1.15
C VAL A 12 -8.03 -4.76 1.87
N ALA A 13 -8.20 -4.99 3.18
CA ALA A 13 -7.33 -5.90 3.93
C ALA A 13 -7.42 -7.34 3.41
N GLU A 14 -8.63 -7.83 3.18
CA GLU A 14 -8.83 -9.17 2.60
C GLU A 14 -8.28 -9.26 1.18
N LYS A 15 -8.56 -8.27 0.34
CA LYS A 15 -8.03 -8.24 -1.03
C LYS A 15 -6.51 -8.16 -1.08
N ALA A 16 -5.89 -7.48 -0.11
CA ALA A 16 -4.44 -7.44 0.03
C ALA A 16 -3.84 -8.81 0.37
N VAL A 17 -4.53 -9.65 1.17
CA VAL A 17 -4.12 -11.05 1.43
C VAL A 17 -4.14 -11.86 0.14
N GLU A 18 -5.19 -11.73 -0.68
CA GLU A 18 -5.25 -12.39 -2.00
C GLU A 18 -4.10 -11.96 -2.91
N LEU A 19 -3.82 -10.65 -2.96
CA LEU A 19 -2.71 -10.11 -3.73
C LEU A 19 -1.37 -10.68 -3.28
N PHE A 20 -1.14 -10.76 -1.96
CA PHE A 20 0.07 -11.35 -1.39
C PHE A 20 0.22 -12.83 -1.80
N LEU A 21 -0.83 -13.63 -1.62
CA LEU A 21 -0.80 -15.06 -1.97
C LEU A 21 -0.46 -15.26 -3.45
N LYS A 22 -1.16 -14.55 -4.35
CA LYS A 22 -0.88 -14.58 -5.80
C LYS A 22 0.56 -14.18 -6.11
N THR A 23 1.06 -13.14 -5.45
CA THR A 23 2.43 -12.63 -5.64
C THR A 23 3.46 -13.66 -5.21
N VAL A 24 3.34 -14.21 -3.99
CA VAL A 24 4.30 -15.13 -3.41
C VAL A 24 4.30 -16.49 -4.11
N GLU A 25 3.14 -16.94 -4.58
CA GLU A 25 3.02 -18.17 -5.38
C GLU A 25 3.73 -18.04 -6.73
N GLY A 26 3.52 -16.93 -7.45
CA GLY A 26 4.11 -16.68 -8.77
C GLY A 26 5.55 -16.17 -8.76
N ALA A 27 6.03 -15.59 -7.66
CA ALA A 27 7.35 -15.01 -7.57
C ALA A 27 8.46 -16.07 -7.39
N LYS A 28 9.57 -15.84 -8.09
CA LYS A 28 10.82 -16.62 -8.00
C LYS A 28 11.83 -15.91 -7.08
N PHE A 29 11.45 -15.67 -5.83
CA PHE A 29 12.37 -15.07 -4.86
C PHE A 29 13.56 -16.00 -4.60
N LYS A 30 14.77 -15.49 -4.87
CA LYS A 30 16.04 -16.17 -4.55
C LYS A 30 16.42 -15.96 -3.08
N GLY A 31 17.34 -16.78 -2.59
CA GLY A 31 17.84 -16.70 -1.22
C GLY A 31 17.07 -17.57 -0.23
N LYS A 32 17.46 -17.48 1.05
CA LYS A 32 16.87 -18.29 2.13
C LYS A 32 15.71 -17.53 2.78
N TRP A 33 14.51 -18.01 2.55
CA TRP A 33 13.27 -17.53 3.16
C TRP A 33 12.27 -18.69 3.23
N ASP A 34 11.30 -18.61 4.14
CA ASP A 34 10.32 -19.67 4.37
C ASP A 34 9.02 -19.39 3.62
N LYS A 35 9.01 -19.73 2.32
CA LYS A 35 7.83 -19.58 1.45
C LYS A 35 6.60 -20.28 2.01
N LYS A 36 6.78 -21.50 2.53
CA LYS A 36 5.66 -22.32 3.03
C LYS A 36 5.02 -21.66 4.26
N LYS A 37 5.83 -21.20 5.21
CA LYS A 37 5.36 -20.48 6.40
C LYS A 37 4.69 -19.16 6.03
N ALA A 38 5.28 -18.38 5.12
CA ALA A 38 4.70 -17.10 4.70
C ALA A 38 3.30 -17.29 4.06
N ILE A 39 3.14 -18.27 3.17
CA ILE A 39 1.84 -18.60 2.55
C ILE A 39 0.86 -19.10 3.61
N GLN A 40 1.30 -19.97 4.52
CA GLN A 40 0.43 -20.53 5.57
C GLN A 40 -0.13 -19.42 6.47
N LEU A 41 0.74 -18.53 6.97
CA LEU A 41 0.32 -17.41 7.83
C LEU A 41 -0.65 -16.48 7.12
N ALA A 42 -0.45 -16.19 5.82
CA ALA A 42 -1.38 -15.37 5.05
C ALA A 42 -2.74 -16.05 4.86
N LYS A 43 -2.78 -17.36 4.60
CA LYS A 43 -4.05 -18.11 4.50
C LYS A 43 -4.82 -18.09 5.83
N GLU A 44 -4.11 -18.16 6.95
CA GLU A 44 -4.71 -18.08 8.29
C GLU A 44 -5.24 -16.68 8.63
N MET A 45 -4.89 -15.61 7.89
CA MET A 45 -5.51 -14.29 8.06
C MET A 45 -6.94 -14.21 7.51
N ILE A 46 -7.28 -15.03 6.51
CA ILE A 46 -8.60 -15.05 5.86
C ILE A 46 -9.73 -15.28 6.87
N PRO A 47 -9.72 -16.34 7.70
CA PRO A 47 -10.79 -16.55 8.68
C PRO A 47 -10.88 -15.42 9.72
N GLU A 48 -9.77 -14.78 10.10
CA GLU A 48 -9.78 -13.64 11.03
C GLU A 48 -10.51 -12.44 10.41
N LEU A 49 -10.19 -12.11 9.16
CA LEU A 49 -10.83 -11.02 8.42
C LEU A 49 -12.32 -11.31 8.17
N GLN A 50 -12.67 -12.55 7.82
CA GLN A 50 -14.06 -12.97 7.64
C GLN A 50 -14.85 -12.83 8.95
N ALA A 51 -14.30 -13.26 10.08
CA ALA A 51 -14.92 -13.08 11.39
C ALA A 51 -15.14 -11.60 11.70
N MET A 52 -14.17 -10.73 11.42
CA MET A 52 -14.33 -9.28 11.58
C MET A 52 -15.40 -8.70 10.64
N ARG A 53 -15.44 -9.12 9.37
CA ARG A 53 -16.39 -8.63 8.34
C ARG A 53 -17.84 -8.98 8.65
N TYR A 54 -18.13 -10.10 9.31
CA TYR A 54 -19.52 -10.49 9.64
C TYR A 54 -19.86 -10.32 11.13
N SER A 55 -19.08 -9.52 11.87
CA SER A 55 -19.28 -9.30 13.30
C SER A 55 -20.34 -8.24 13.62
N TYR A 56 -20.59 -7.30 12.71
CA TYR A 56 -21.42 -6.11 12.93
C TYR A 56 -20.97 -5.20 14.09
N LEU A 57 -19.73 -5.41 14.56
CA LEU A 57 -19.09 -4.62 15.60
C LEU A 57 -18.77 -3.21 15.11
N GLU A 58 -18.72 -2.28 16.05
CA GLU A 58 -18.30 -0.93 15.77
C GLU A 58 -16.78 -0.88 15.49
N PRO A 59 -16.28 0.06 14.68
CA PRO A 59 -14.85 0.13 14.33
C PRO A 59 -13.91 0.23 15.54
N SER A 60 -14.34 0.87 16.62
CA SER A 60 -13.62 0.92 17.90
C SER A 60 -13.50 -0.45 18.56
N GLU A 61 -14.55 -1.27 18.48
CA GLU A 61 -14.59 -2.61 19.07
C GLU A 61 -13.77 -3.60 18.24
N LEU A 62 -13.80 -3.47 16.89
CA LEU A 62 -12.98 -4.28 15.98
C LEU A 62 -11.48 -4.23 16.32
N ILE A 63 -10.98 -3.09 16.79
CA ILE A 63 -9.57 -2.90 17.14
C ILE A 63 -9.17 -3.75 18.35
N GLU A 64 -10.08 -3.96 19.29
CA GLU A 64 -9.82 -4.69 20.55
C GLU A 64 -10.01 -6.21 20.40
N THR A 65 -10.48 -6.66 19.24
CA THR A 65 -10.75 -8.07 18.98
C THR A 65 -9.47 -8.93 19.02
N PRO A 66 -9.57 -10.21 19.43
CA PRO A 66 -8.50 -11.18 19.25
C PRO A 66 -8.04 -11.31 17.79
N GLN A 67 -8.98 -11.22 16.84
CA GLN A 67 -8.73 -11.27 15.39
C GLN A 67 -7.73 -10.18 14.96
N MET A 68 -7.92 -8.94 15.42
CA MET A 68 -7.00 -7.84 15.12
C MET A 68 -5.58 -8.12 15.64
N LYS A 69 -5.45 -8.65 16.87
CA LYS A 69 -4.15 -9.02 17.45
C LYS A 69 -3.46 -10.14 16.65
N GLU A 70 -4.25 -11.12 16.24
CA GLU A 70 -3.79 -12.24 15.42
C GLU A 70 -3.34 -11.81 14.01
N LEU A 71 -4.03 -10.85 13.38
CA LEU A 71 -3.60 -10.28 12.09
C LEU A 71 -2.21 -9.62 12.19
N VAL A 72 -1.99 -8.81 13.23
CA VAL A 72 -0.69 -8.16 13.45
C VAL A 72 0.41 -9.20 13.70
N LYS A 73 0.13 -10.20 14.54
CA LYS A 73 1.08 -11.29 14.84
C LYS A 73 1.43 -12.09 13.59
N LYS A 74 0.44 -12.44 12.77
CA LYS A 74 0.65 -13.16 11.50
C LYS A 74 1.45 -12.31 10.51
N ALA A 75 1.20 -11.00 10.44
CA ALA A 75 1.99 -10.09 9.59
C ALA A 75 3.46 -10.04 10.02
N GLN A 76 3.75 -9.96 11.33
CA GLN A 76 5.11 -10.04 11.84
C GLN A 76 5.77 -11.38 11.53
N GLY A 77 5.03 -12.49 11.70
CA GLY A 77 5.52 -13.82 11.34
C GLY A 77 5.82 -13.97 9.85
N ILE A 78 5.08 -13.27 8.97
CA ILE A 78 5.39 -13.20 7.54
C ILE A 78 6.67 -12.42 7.30
N ILE A 79 6.89 -11.27 7.96
CA ILE A 79 8.14 -10.51 7.86
C ILE A 79 9.34 -11.39 8.24
N GLU A 80 9.25 -12.12 9.36
CA GLU A 80 10.27 -13.10 9.76
C GLU A 80 10.49 -14.17 8.69
N ALA A 81 9.41 -14.75 8.15
CA ALA A 81 9.48 -15.78 7.12
C ALA A 81 10.11 -15.27 5.80
N LEU A 82 9.91 -14.00 5.46
CA LEU A 82 10.54 -13.34 4.30
C LEU A 82 12.02 -13.04 4.52
N GLY A 83 12.52 -13.09 5.75
CA GLY A 83 13.93 -12.86 6.09
C GLY A 83 14.20 -11.69 7.05
N GLY A 84 13.19 -11.23 7.80
CA GLY A 84 13.29 -10.13 8.77
C GLY A 84 13.00 -8.76 8.16
N GLU A 85 13.21 -7.68 8.92
CA GLU A 85 12.81 -6.30 8.53
C GLU A 85 13.38 -5.85 7.18
N GLU A 86 14.59 -6.30 6.83
CA GLU A 86 15.28 -5.96 5.59
C GLU A 86 15.06 -6.98 4.46
N TRP A 87 14.01 -7.80 4.53
CA TRP A 87 13.71 -8.86 3.56
C TRP A 87 13.76 -8.38 2.09
N TYR A 88 13.31 -7.16 1.83
CA TYR A 88 13.26 -6.60 0.48
C TYR A 88 14.65 -6.29 -0.08
N ILE A 89 15.59 -5.87 0.76
CA ILE A 89 16.99 -5.61 0.36
C ILE A 89 17.61 -6.93 -0.08
N LYS A 90 17.45 -7.98 0.75
CA LYS A 90 17.97 -9.33 0.48
C LYS A 90 17.46 -9.90 -0.82
N PHE A 91 16.18 -9.71 -1.14
CA PHE A 91 15.65 -10.15 -2.42
C PHE A 91 16.22 -9.35 -3.59
N LEU A 92 16.24 -8.01 -3.50
CA LEU A 92 16.70 -7.15 -4.59
C LEU A 92 18.20 -7.31 -4.89
N GLU A 93 19.04 -7.56 -3.88
CA GLU A 93 20.48 -7.81 -4.05
C GLU A 93 20.79 -9.12 -4.79
N LEU A 94 19.90 -10.12 -4.68
CA LEU A 94 20.05 -11.41 -5.35
C LEU A 94 19.46 -11.42 -6.78
N ALA A 95 18.89 -10.30 -7.23
CA ALA A 95 18.21 -10.20 -8.51
C ALA A 95 19.19 -9.97 -9.66
N ASP A 96 19.07 -10.78 -10.71
CA ASP A 96 19.78 -10.50 -11.96
C ASP A 96 19.07 -9.36 -12.70
N ARG A 97 19.80 -8.66 -13.58
CA ARG A 97 19.29 -7.49 -14.33
C ARG A 97 17.96 -7.73 -15.07
N HIS A 98 17.75 -8.95 -15.54
CA HIS A 98 16.54 -9.36 -16.27
C HIS A 98 15.32 -9.65 -15.37
N GLU A 99 15.55 -9.93 -14.09
CA GLU A 99 14.50 -10.28 -13.12
C GLU A 99 14.12 -9.10 -12.22
N LYS A 100 14.99 -8.08 -12.17
CA LYS A 100 14.88 -6.93 -11.28
C LYS A 100 13.51 -6.24 -11.35
N GLU A 101 12.99 -5.97 -12.54
CA GLU A 101 11.67 -5.34 -12.71
C GLU A 101 10.54 -6.14 -12.05
N LYS A 102 10.41 -7.43 -12.41
CA LYS A 102 9.36 -8.31 -11.87
C LYS A 102 9.49 -8.49 -10.36
N LEU A 103 10.73 -8.49 -9.87
CA LEU A 103 11.01 -8.59 -8.46
C LEU A 103 10.64 -7.31 -7.71
N GLU A 104 10.99 -6.13 -8.23
CA GLU A 104 10.58 -4.84 -7.68
C GLU A 104 9.05 -4.75 -7.58
N GLU A 105 8.34 -5.20 -8.61
CA GLU A 105 6.87 -5.28 -8.59
C GLU A 105 6.37 -6.21 -7.48
N SER A 106 6.99 -7.38 -7.32
CA SER A 106 6.61 -8.35 -6.29
C SER A 106 6.90 -7.82 -4.88
N VAL A 107 8.04 -7.15 -4.68
CA VAL A 107 8.42 -6.49 -3.42
C VAL A 107 7.42 -5.38 -3.09
N ALA A 108 7.07 -4.53 -4.05
CA ALA A 108 6.09 -3.48 -3.87
C ALA A 108 4.72 -4.05 -3.42
N LYS A 109 4.26 -5.14 -4.05
CA LYS A 109 2.98 -5.78 -3.72
C LYS A 109 2.98 -6.35 -2.30
N ILE A 110 4.07 -7.00 -1.90
CA ILE A 110 4.24 -7.50 -0.52
C ILE A 110 4.27 -6.33 0.49
N ARG A 111 4.97 -5.24 0.17
CA ARG A 111 4.99 -4.02 1.01
C ARG A 111 3.60 -3.41 1.17
N PHE A 112 2.81 -3.34 0.10
CA PHE A 112 1.43 -2.86 0.15
C PHE A 112 0.58 -3.74 1.06
N PHE A 113 0.69 -5.07 0.93
CA PHE A 113 0.00 -6.01 1.80
C PHE A 113 0.37 -5.83 3.28
N LEU A 114 1.67 -5.81 3.60
CA LEU A 114 2.14 -5.66 4.98
C LEU A 114 1.68 -4.32 5.58
N ASN A 115 1.81 -3.22 4.83
CA ASN A 115 1.33 -1.91 5.26
C ASN A 115 -0.19 -1.91 5.49
N THR A 116 -0.94 -2.57 4.62
CA THR A 116 -2.39 -2.70 4.76
C THR A 116 -2.74 -3.42 6.07
N ILE A 117 -2.20 -4.61 6.32
CA ILE A 117 -2.55 -5.36 7.54
C ILE A 117 -2.08 -4.61 8.80
N MET A 118 -0.82 -4.15 8.84
CA MET A 118 -0.26 -3.47 10.01
C MET A 118 -0.90 -2.10 10.29
N GLY A 119 -1.40 -1.41 9.26
CA GLY A 119 -2.09 -0.13 9.38
C GLY A 119 -3.61 -0.23 9.58
N LEU A 120 -4.20 -1.43 9.55
CA LEU A 120 -5.66 -1.60 9.63
C LEU A 120 -6.24 -1.03 10.92
N ASN A 121 -5.57 -1.22 12.05
CA ASN A 121 -5.98 -0.65 13.34
C ASN A 121 -6.10 0.88 13.30
N LYS A 122 -5.12 1.58 12.71
CA LYS A 122 -5.09 3.04 12.56
C LYS A 122 -6.25 3.51 11.68
N ARG A 123 -6.54 2.79 10.60
CA ARG A 123 -7.67 3.08 9.70
C ARG A 123 -9.03 2.87 10.38
N LEU A 124 -9.18 1.82 11.21
CA LEU A 124 -10.40 1.59 11.99
C LEU A 124 -10.60 2.63 13.09
N LYS A 125 -9.51 3.18 13.67
CA LYS A 125 -9.58 4.24 14.70
C LYS A 125 -10.24 5.52 14.22
N LEU A 126 -10.33 5.74 12.90
CA LEU A 126 -11.08 6.86 12.31
C LEU A 126 -12.59 6.77 12.56
N GLY A 127 -13.09 5.65 13.10
CA GLY A 127 -14.46 5.48 13.53
C GLY A 127 -15.41 5.11 12.40
N LYS A 128 -16.66 5.57 12.51
CA LYS A 128 -17.81 5.23 11.66
C LYS A 128 -17.78 5.96 10.30
N ILE A 129 -16.69 5.78 9.56
CA ILE A 129 -16.50 6.32 8.23
C ILE A 129 -16.33 5.14 7.28
N ASN A 130 -17.12 5.10 6.20
CA ASN A 130 -17.03 4.07 5.18
C ASN A 130 -16.80 4.74 3.82
N ASP A 131 -15.57 5.21 3.61
CA ASP A 131 -15.13 5.84 2.36
C ASP A 131 -13.92 5.04 1.83
N PRO A 132 -13.89 4.66 0.54
CA PRO A 132 -12.73 3.97 -0.04
C PRO A 132 -11.40 4.67 0.25
N VAL A 133 -11.39 6.00 0.35
CA VAL A 133 -10.17 6.79 0.55
C VAL A 133 -9.44 6.44 1.86
N ILE A 134 -10.18 6.11 2.92
CA ILE A 134 -9.59 5.77 4.23
C ILE A 134 -9.22 4.29 4.34
N ALA A 135 -9.48 3.50 3.29
CA ALA A 135 -9.07 2.12 3.21
C ALA A 135 -7.60 1.96 2.77
N VAL A 136 -6.92 3.04 2.41
CA VAL A 136 -5.47 3.06 2.19
C VAL A 136 -4.83 4.19 2.99
N ASP A 137 -3.53 4.07 3.21
CA ASP A 137 -2.78 5.14 3.88
C ASP A 137 -2.53 6.28 2.89
N ILE A 138 -2.75 7.52 3.35
CA ILE A 138 -2.34 8.72 2.64
C ILE A 138 -1.32 9.45 3.51
N ARG A 139 -0.12 9.65 2.97
CA ARG A 139 1.01 10.23 3.71
C ARG A 139 1.56 11.46 3.01
N VAL A 140 2.09 12.40 3.78
CA VAL A 140 2.92 13.48 3.24
C VAL A 140 4.28 12.90 2.82
N GLY A 141 4.70 13.20 1.60
CA GLY A 141 6.01 12.84 1.08
C GLY A 141 6.75 14.06 0.52
N GLU A 142 8.06 13.93 0.41
CA GLU A 142 8.93 14.91 -0.24
C GLU A 142 9.55 14.29 -1.48
N VAL A 143 9.42 14.96 -2.62
CA VAL A 143 10.00 14.48 -3.89
C VAL A 143 11.51 14.69 -3.83
N MET A 144 12.27 13.59 -3.81
CA MET A 144 13.73 13.58 -3.78
C MET A 144 14.34 13.70 -5.18
N SER A 145 13.64 13.19 -6.19
CA SER A 145 14.04 13.34 -7.59
C SER A 145 12.84 13.12 -8.50
N ALA A 146 12.86 13.75 -9.66
CA ALA A 146 11.85 13.61 -10.70
C ALA A 146 12.50 13.59 -12.08
N GLY A 147 12.25 12.53 -12.84
CA GLY A 147 12.84 12.30 -14.17
C GLY A 147 11.82 11.80 -15.18
N LYS A 148 12.03 12.10 -16.46
CA LYS A 148 11.16 11.58 -17.53
C LYS A 148 11.19 10.06 -17.54
N HIS A 149 10.03 9.45 -17.74
CA HIS A 149 9.94 8.02 -17.88
C HIS A 149 10.67 7.54 -19.15
N PRO A 150 11.56 6.53 -19.07
CA PRO A 150 12.41 6.13 -20.20
C PRO A 150 11.64 5.66 -21.42
N ASN A 151 10.47 5.04 -21.21
CA ASN A 151 9.64 4.44 -22.26
C ASN A 151 8.27 5.12 -22.46
N ALA A 152 8.05 6.33 -21.90
CA ALA A 152 6.76 7.04 -22.00
C ALA A 152 6.89 8.57 -21.85
N ASP A 153 6.70 9.31 -22.94
CA ASP A 153 6.93 10.76 -22.98
C ASP A 153 5.99 11.59 -22.08
N LYS A 154 4.83 11.03 -21.74
CA LYS A 154 3.79 11.68 -20.92
C LYS A 154 3.85 11.31 -19.44
N LEU A 155 4.88 10.60 -19.01
CA LEU A 155 5.03 10.14 -17.63
C LEU A 155 6.33 10.65 -17.00
N LEU A 156 6.25 10.92 -15.70
CA LEU A 156 7.36 11.30 -14.83
C LEU A 156 7.52 10.23 -13.76
N VAL A 157 8.76 9.80 -13.51
CA VAL A 157 9.15 8.90 -12.43
C VAL A 157 9.70 9.74 -11.30
N CYS A 158 9.06 9.67 -10.13
CA CYS A 158 9.45 10.41 -8.94
C CYS A 158 9.94 9.45 -7.87
N ASN A 159 11.08 9.76 -7.25
CA ASN A 159 11.47 9.14 -5.99
C ASN A 159 10.96 10.02 -4.85
N VAL A 160 10.21 9.44 -3.92
CA VAL A 160 9.49 10.17 -2.87
C VAL A 160 9.88 9.63 -1.51
N ASN A 161 10.40 10.50 -0.66
CA ASN A 161 10.69 10.22 0.73
C ASN A 161 9.41 10.31 1.56
N LEU A 162 9.09 9.28 2.33
CA LEU A 162 7.97 9.23 3.28
C LEU A 162 8.45 9.29 4.75
N GLY A 163 9.72 9.59 4.99
CA GLY A 163 10.33 9.65 6.33
C GLY A 163 10.89 8.30 6.79
N ASP A 164 10.08 7.23 6.73
CA ASP A 164 10.49 5.87 7.10
C ASP A 164 11.10 5.09 5.93
N ARG A 165 10.72 5.42 4.70
CA ARG A 165 11.23 4.82 3.46
C ARG A 165 11.07 5.75 2.27
N ALA A 166 11.82 5.46 1.20
CA ALA A 166 11.57 6.03 -0.12
C ALA A 166 10.73 5.07 -0.97
N ILE A 167 9.86 5.63 -1.82
CA ILE A 167 9.05 4.89 -2.78
C ILE A 167 9.13 5.51 -4.17
N THR A 168 8.85 4.71 -5.18
CA THR A 168 8.69 5.20 -6.56
C THR A 168 7.23 5.56 -6.82
N VAL A 169 6.96 6.76 -7.35
CA VAL A 169 5.63 7.19 -7.80
C VAL A 169 5.73 7.66 -9.25
N VAL A 170 4.91 7.06 -10.12
CA VAL A 170 4.77 7.48 -11.52
C VAL A 170 3.57 8.41 -11.63
N THR A 171 3.74 9.57 -12.26
CA THR A 171 2.68 10.56 -12.48
C THR A 171 2.65 11.07 -13.91
N ASN A 172 1.49 11.53 -14.37
CA ASN A 172 1.32 12.23 -15.64
C ASN A 172 1.48 13.75 -15.51
N ASP A 173 1.62 14.29 -14.29
CA ASP A 173 1.91 15.70 -14.08
C ASP A 173 3.42 15.95 -14.21
N LEU A 174 3.81 16.43 -15.40
CA LEU A 174 5.21 16.71 -15.75
C LEU A 174 5.79 17.94 -15.04
N SER A 175 4.98 18.69 -14.27
CA SER A 175 5.43 19.86 -13.53
C SER A 175 5.93 19.54 -12.11
N VAL A 176 5.84 18.28 -11.67
CA VAL A 176 6.41 17.83 -10.38
C VAL A 176 7.95 17.89 -10.44
N LYS A 177 8.57 18.37 -9.35
CA LYS A 177 10.02 18.57 -9.23
C LYS A 177 10.52 18.16 -7.85
N GLU A 178 11.83 17.99 -7.74
CA GLU A 178 12.51 17.83 -6.44
C GLU A 178 12.16 18.96 -5.47
N GLY A 179 12.01 18.63 -4.19
CA GLY A 179 11.62 19.53 -3.11
C GLY A 179 10.11 19.78 -2.98
N HIS A 180 9.29 19.31 -3.92
CA HIS A 180 7.83 19.41 -3.78
C HIS A 180 7.33 18.53 -2.62
N LYS A 181 6.43 19.09 -1.80
CA LYS A 181 5.72 18.36 -0.74
C LYS A 181 4.36 17.89 -1.25
N VAL A 182 4.19 16.58 -1.30
CA VAL A 182 3.07 15.91 -1.97
C VAL A 182 2.30 15.04 -0.98
N ALA A 183 1.03 14.78 -1.26
CA ALA A 183 0.25 13.75 -0.58
C ALA A 183 0.26 12.49 -1.44
N VAL A 184 0.68 11.37 -0.89
CA VAL A 184 0.77 10.08 -1.59
C VAL A 184 -0.22 9.10 -1.00
N ALA A 185 -1.14 8.61 -1.83
CA ALA A 185 -1.97 7.45 -1.51
C ALA A 185 -1.19 6.16 -1.79
N LEU A 186 -0.99 5.34 -0.76
CA LEU A 186 -0.32 4.04 -0.85
C LEU A 186 -1.31 2.98 -1.37
N LEU A 187 -1.52 3.03 -2.69
CA LEU A 187 -2.41 2.15 -3.43
C LEU A 187 -1.70 0.84 -3.84
N PRO A 188 -2.45 -0.18 -4.28
CA PRO A 188 -1.86 -1.37 -4.90
C PRO A 188 -0.89 -0.97 -6.02
N PRO A 189 0.34 -1.51 -6.04
CA PRO A 189 1.34 -1.10 -7.02
C PRO A 189 0.92 -1.38 -8.45
N ALA A 190 1.34 -0.51 -9.37
CA ALA A 190 1.07 -0.63 -10.80
C ALA A 190 2.38 -0.51 -11.60
N ASN A 191 2.56 -1.39 -12.58
CA ASN A 191 3.70 -1.35 -13.50
C ASN A 191 3.37 -0.44 -14.68
N PHE A 192 4.23 0.56 -14.89
CA PHE A 192 4.21 1.42 -16.06
C PHE A 192 5.45 1.13 -16.90
N ARG A 193 5.32 0.24 -17.89
CA ARG A 193 6.37 -0.02 -18.91
C ARG A 193 7.77 -0.25 -18.32
N GLY A 194 7.85 -1.03 -17.26
CA GLY A 194 9.12 -1.35 -16.60
C GLY A 194 9.35 -0.66 -15.26
N ILE A 195 8.52 0.33 -14.91
CA ILE A 195 8.66 1.08 -13.66
C ILE A 195 7.47 0.79 -12.75
N THR A 196 7.73 0.21 -11.59
CA THR A 196 6.71 -0.04 -10.57
C THR A 196 6.42 1.23 -9.78
N SER A 197 5.19 1.74 -9.86
CA SER A 197 4.68 2.79 -8.99
C SER A 197 4.07 2.16 -7.73
N GLU A 198 4.52 2.60 -6.55
CA GLU A 198 4.08 2.13 -5.23
C GLU A 198 2.96 3.00 -4.64
N GLY A 199 2.45 3.97 -5.40
CA GLY A 199 1.36 4.83 -4.97
C GLY A 199 0.94 5.82 -6.04
N MET A 200 0.12 6.79 -5.64
CA MET A 200 -0.37 7.87 -6.49
C MET A 200 -0.38 9.18 -5.72
N PHE A 201 0.02 10.26 -6.37
CA PHE A 201 -0.16 11.59 -5.80
C PHE A 201 -1.62 12.03 -5.82
N LEU A 202 -2.05 12.69 -4.75
CA LEU A 202 -3.33 13.39 -4.77
C LEU A 202 -3.20 14.64 -5.65
N GLY A 203 -4.24 14.91 -6.42
CA GLY A 203 -4.30 16.03 -7.33
C GLY A 203 -5.73 16.50 -7.53
N ALA A 204 -5.89 17.79 -7.79
CA ALA A 204 -7.17 18.43 -8.03
C ALA A 204 -6.99 19.50 -9.11
N GLY A 205 -7.99 19.65 -10.00
CA GLY A 205 -7.97 20.67 -11.05
C GLY A 205 -6.71 20.62 -11.92
N GLU A 206 -5.78 21.55 -11.67
CA GLU A 206 -4.55 21.79 -12.44
C GLU A 206 -3.43 20.76 -12.26
N GLY A 207 -3.63 19.73 -11.44
CA GLY A 207 -2.70 18.59 -11.33
C GLY A 207 -2.38 18.20 -9.89
N VAL A 208 -1.16 17.72 -9.67
CA VAL A 208 -0.69 17.23 -8.36
C VAL A 208 -0.60 18.37 -7.34
N LEU A 209 -1.01 18.09 -6.10
CA LEU A 209 -0.81 18.99 -4.96
C LEU A 209 0.68 18.99 -4.54
N LYS A 210 1.34 20.15 -4.63
CA LYS A 210 2.82 20.29 -4.50
C LYS A 210 3.31 21.04 -3.26
N ASP A 211 2.40 21.62 -2.48
CA ASP A 211 2.67 22.27 -1.18
C ASP A 211 1.72 21.74 -0.10
N VAL A 212 1.72 20.41 0.06
CA VAL A 212 0.89 19.73 1.06
C VAL A 212 1.41 20.02 2.47
N LYS A 213 0.50 20.39 3.37
CA LYS A 213 0.80 20.62 4.79
C LYS A 213 0.74 19.32 5.59
N GLY A 214 1.63 19.19 6.57
CA GLY A 214 1.74 18.03 7.46
C GLY A 214 3.20 17.63 7.66
N ASP A 215 3.43 16.75 8.62
CA ASP A 215 4.76 16.22 8.92
C ASP A 215 5.11 15.12 7.90
N LEU A 216 6.39 15.01 7.54
CA LEU A 216 6.87 13.97 6.61
C LEU A 216 6.47 12.58 7.11
N GLY A 217 5.84 11.76 6.25
CA GLY A 217 5.29 10.45 6.60
C GLY A 217 3.99 10.47 7.41
N GLY A 218 3.59 11.65 7.90
CA GLY A 218 2.35 11.86 8.64
C GLY A 218 1.13 12.05 7.74
N LEU A 219 -0.02 12.30 8.37
CA LEU A 219 -1.26 12.58 7.67
C LEU A 219 -1.23 13.97 7.01
N PRO A 220 -1.66 14.10 5.75
CA PRO A 220 -1.77 15.40 5.10
C PRO A 220 -2.92 16.23 5.71
N LYS A 221 -2.75 17.55 5.73
CA LYS A 221 -3.70 18.52 6.29
C LYS A 221 -4.23 19.45 5.20
N GLY A 222 -5.52 19.80 5.29
CA GLY A 222 -6.14 20.78 4.39
C GLY A 222 -6.27 20.31 2.93
N ILE A 223 -6.41 19.00 2.71
CA ILE A 223 -6.57 18.44 1.36
C ILE A 223 -7.98 18.72 0.84
N PRO A 224 -8.12 19.30 -0.37
CA PRO A 224 -9.42 19.50 -1.00
C PRO A 224 -10.14 18.18 -1.27
N LEU A 225 -11.47 18.13 -1.10
CA LEU A 225 -12.24 16.88 -1.17
C LEU A 225 -12.20 16.23 -2.55
N GLU A 226 -12.13 17.04 -3.60
CA GLU A 226 -11.99 16.62 -4.99
C GLU A 226 -10.68 15.87 -5.25
N ALA A 227 -9.62 16.14 -4.47
CA ALA A 227 -8.32 15.50 -4.65
C ALA A 227 -8.32 14.00 -4.30
N PHE A 228 -9.38 13.51 -3.66
CA PHE A 228 -9.55 12.12 -3.28
C PHE A 228 -10.29 11.28 -4.32
N LYS A 229 -10.88 11.89 -5.35
CA LYS A 229 -11.75 11.20 -6.31
C LYS A 229 -11.05 10.03 -7.02
N GLU A 230 -9.87 10.26 -7.59
CA GLU A 230 -9.08 9.24 -8.28
C GLU A 230 -8.62 8.14 -7.32
N THR A 231 -8.29 8.50 -6.08
CA THR A 231 -7.94 7.53 -5.04
C THR A 231 -9.11 6.60 -4.74
N ARG A 232 -10.33 7.13 -4.59
CA ARG A 232 -11.54 6.31 -4.40
C ARG A 232 -11.75 5.34 -5.55
N ASN A 233 -11.67 5.85 -6.78
CA ASN A 233 -11.85 5.04 -7.99
C ASN A 233 -10.86 3.87 -8.06
N LEU A 234 -9.59 4.10 -7.70
CA LEU A 234 -8.56 3.06 -7.73
C LEU A 234 -8.74 2.04 -6.60
N VAL A 235 -9.17 2.45 -5.41
CA VAL A 235 -9.52 1.51 -4.34
C VAL A 235 -10.70 0.63 -4.76
N GLU A 236 -11.75 1.21 -5.35
CA GLU A 236 -12.89 0.44 -5.84
C GLU A 236 -12.52 -0.50 -6.98
N ALA A 237 -11.65 -0.06 -7.90
CA ALA A 237 -11.13 -0.90 -8.98
C ALA A 237 -10.35 -2.10 -8.43
N PHE A 238 -9.51 -1.88 -7.41
CA PHE A 238 -8.77 -2.95 -6.75
C PHE A 238 -9.68 -4.00 -6.11
N LEU A 239 -10.80 -3.57 -5.50
CA LEU A 239 -11.75 -4.50 -4.90
C LEU A 239 -12.51 -5.34 -5.93
N LYS A 240 -12.63 -4.86 -7.17
CA LYS A 240 -13.37 -5.55 -8.26
C LYS A 240 -12.53 -6.55 -9.06
N GLY A 241 -11.19 -6.40 -9.09
CA GLY A 241 -10.27 -7.25 -9.87
C GLY A 241 -9.63 -8.36 -9.06
#